data_AF-A0A6B3EZW5-F1
#
_entry.id   AF-A0A6B3EZW5-F1
#
_cell.length_a   1.000
_cell.length_b   1.000
_cell.length_c   1.000
_cell.angle_alpha   90.00
_cell.angle_beta   90.00
_cell.angle_gamma   90.00
#
_symmetry.space_group_name_H-M   'P 1'
#
loop_
_entity.id
_entity.type
_entity.pdbx_description
1 polymer ?
#
loop_
_entity_poly.entity_id
_entity_poly.type
_entity_poly.pdbx_seq_one_letter_code
_entity_poly.pdbx_strand_id
1 'polypeptide(L)' 'MKSDLFGADFLASAAVPGLTVENPKTLKYVVRGEMFARQGAMIAFRGDLRFERKGQGIGGLLKRAVTGEG' A
#
# COMPACT_ATOMS: atom_id res chain seq x y z
N MET A 1 3.95 -35.51 1.03
CA MET A 1 3.53 -34.18 0.53
C MET A 1 4.57 -33.17 1.03
N LYS A 2 5.59 -32.84 0.24
CA LYS A 2 6.48 -31.70 0.53
C LYS A 2 5.95 -30.56 -0.32
N SER A 3 5.22 -29.64 0.30
CA SER A 3 4.65 -28.50 -0.40
C SER A 3 5.72 -27.42 -0.58
N ASP A 4 5.78 -26.83 -1.77
CA ASP A 4 6.70 -25.74 -2.10
C ASP A 4 6.42 -24.43 -1.32
N LEU A 5 5.40 -24.42 -0.45
CA LEU A 5 5.00 -23.30 0.41
C LEU A 5 6.13 -22.71 1.27
N PHE A 6 7.19 -23.49 1.54
CA PHE A 6 8.35 -23.05 2.32
C PHE A 6 9.62 -22.89 1.47
N GLY A 7 9.49 -22.84 0.14
CA GLY A 7 10.59 -22.56 -0.77
C GLY A 7 11.20 -21.18 -0.53
N ALA A 8 12.48 -21.02 -0.86
CA ALA A 8 13.24 -19.78 -0.65
C ALA A 8 12.59 -18.56 -1.33
N ASP A 9 11.91 -18.77 -2.46
CA ASP A 9 11.21 -17.74 -3.23
C ASP A 9 10.01 -17.12 -2.49
N PHE A 10 9.49 -17.81 -1.46
CA PHE A 10 8.36 -17.35 -0.65
C PHE A 10 8.79 -16.81 0.72
N LEU A 11 10.10 -16.77 1.00
CA LEU A 11 10.61 -16.22 2.24
C LEU A 11 10.58 -14.68 2.18
N ALA A 12 10.07 -14.07 3.24
CA ALA A 12 10.00 -12.62 3.34
C ALA A 12 11.41 -12.01 3.33
N SER A 13 11.65 -11.09 2.40
CA SER A 13 12.90 -10.34 2.35
C SER A 13 12.96 -9.27 3.46
N ALA A 14 14.18 -8.91 3.86
CA ALA A 14 14.45 -7.91 4.89
C ALA A 14 13.76 -6.58 4.54
N ALA A 15 13.19 -5.92 5.56
CA ALA A 15 12.45 -4.69 5.37
C ALA A 15 13.41 -3.51 5.14
N VAL A 16 13.62 -3.16 3.87
CA VAL A 16 14.28 -1.92 3.47
C VAL A 16 13.20 -0.86 3.21
N PRO A 17 13.33 0.38 3.73
CA PRO A 17 12.41 1.47 3.44
C PRO A 17 12.15 1.65 1.95
N GLY A 18 10.90 1.94 1.59
CA GLY A 18 10.49 2.18 0.21
C GLY A 18 9.66 1.04 -0.39
N LEU A 19 9.48 1.09 -1.71
CA LEU A 19 8.62 0.20 -2.49
C LEU A 19 9.41 -0.98 -3.06
N THR A 20 8.92 -2.20 -2.87
CA THR A 20 9.44 -3.41 -3.50
C THR A 20 8.31 -4.23 -4.11
N VAL A 21 8.59 -4.90 -5.23
CA VAL A 21 7.68 -5.92 -5.79
C VAL A 21 7.86 -7.18 -4.96
N GLU A 22 6.79 -7.65 -4.31
CA GLU A 22 6.82 -8.89 -3.52
C GLU A 22 6.50 -10.10 -4.42
N ASN A 23 5.55 -9.94 -5.34
CA ASN A 23 5.18 -10.94 -6.35
C ASN A 23 4.43 -10.25 -7.52
N PRO A 24 4.03 -10.97 -8.59
CA PRO A 24 3.37 -10.36 -9.75
C PRO A 24 2.05 -9.62 -9.47
N LYS A 25 1.45 -9.81 -8.30
CA LYS A 25 0.14 -9.23 -7.93
C LYS A 25 0.21 -8.25 -6.75
N THR A 26 1.35 -8.11 -6.09
CA THR A 26 1.44 -7.33 -4.85
C THR A 26 2.74 -6.55 -4.75
N LEU A 27 2.62 -5.39 -4.10
CA LEU A 27 3.74 -4.53 -3.76
C LEU A 27 3.81 -4.43 -2.24
N LYS A 28 5.03 -4.40 -1.71
CA LYS A 28 5.31 -4.12 -0.31
C LYS A 28 5.91 -2.73 -0.22
N TYR A 29 5.40 -1.92 0.70
CA TYR A 29 5.99 -0.62 1.01
C TYR A 29 6.35 -0.57 2.49
N VAL A 30 7.62 -0.29 2.78
CA VAL A 30 8.09 -0.05 4.15
C VAL A 30 8.06 1.45 4.40
N VAL A 31 7.06 1.90 5.16
CA VAL A 31 6.80 3.32 5.42
C VAL A 31 7.85 3.88 6.37
N ARG A 32 8.52 4.97 5.94
CA ARG A 32 9.37 5.82 6.78
C ARG A 32 8.87 7.26 6.64
N GLY A 33 7.94 7.66 7.51
CA GLY A 33 7.20 8.92 7.40
C GLY A 33 5.78 8.67 6.91
N GLU A 34 5.37 9.34 5.83
CA GLU A 34 4.03 9.20 5.24
C GLU A 34 4.11 8.59 3.83
N MET A 35 3.03 7.93 3.39
CA MET A 35 2.86 7.54 1.99
C MET A 35 1.40 7.63 1.55
N PHE A 36 1.19 7.87 0.26
CA PHE A 36 -0.14 7.82 -0.35
C PHE A 36 -0.38 6.48 -1.05
N ALA A 37 -1.52 5.87 -0.77
CA ALA A 37 -2.01 4.67 -1.45
C ALA A 37 -3.32 4.98 -2.17
N ARG A 38 -3.58 4.30 -3.28
CA ARG A 38 -4.93 4.28 -3.87
C ARG A 38 -5.91 3.67 -2.85
N GLN A 39 -7.07 4.31 -2.67
CA GLN A 39 -8.12 3.77 -1.80
C GLN A 39 -8.51 2.35 -2.24
N GLY A 40 -8.51 1.42 -1.28
CA GLY A 40 -8.83 0.00 -1.51
C GLY A 40 -7.68 -0.86 -2.05
N ALA A 41 -6.50 -0.30 -2.32
CA ALA A 41 -5.35 -1.06 -2.79
C ALA A 41 -4.59 -1.80 -1.67
N MET A 42 -4.77 -1.38 -0.42
CA MET A 42 -4.09 -2.01 0.72
C MET A 42 -4.78 -3.31 1.10
N ILE A 43 -4.02 -4.41 1.12
CA ILE A 43 -4.52 -5.75 1.44
C ILE A 43 -4.06 -6.28 2.81
N ALA A 44 -2.94 -5.76 3.33
CA ALA A 44 -2.39 -6.14 4.64
C ALA A 44 -1.40 -5.06 5.13
N PHE A 45 -1.17 -5.00 6.45
CA PHE A 45 -0.12 -4.17 7.05
C PHE A 45 0.46 -4.82 8.32
N ARG A 46 1.63 -4.33 8.75
CA ARG A 46 2.27 -4.72 10.02
C ARG A 46 2.86 -3.49 10.70
N GLY A 47 2.98 -3.54 12.02
CA GLY A 47 3.55 -2.47 12.83
C GLY A 47 2.54 -1.37 13.14
N ASP A 48 3.06 -0.20 13.50
CA ASP A 48 2.29 0.97 13.90
C ASP A 48 2.09 1.92 12.71
N LEU A 49 0.97 1.75 11.99
CA LEU A 49 0.56 2.62 10.91
C LEU A 49 -0.73 3.35 11.28
N ARG A 50 -0.74 4.66 11.06
CA ARG A 50 -1.96 5.47 11.13
C ARG A 50 -2.49 5.69 9.72
N PHE A 51 -3.79 5.46 9.55
CA PHE A 51 -4.46 5.63 8.27
C PHE A 51 -5.32 6.89 8.28
N GLU A 52 -5.09 7.75 7.29
CA GLU A 52 -5.90 8.92 7.06
C GLU A 52 -6.42 8.88 5.62
N ARG A 53 -7.72 9.13 5.48
CA ARG A 53 -8.34 9.29 4.17
C ARG A 53 -8.58 10.76 3.95
N LYS A 54 -8.14 11.29 2.80
CA LYS A 54 -8.65 12.57 2.31
C LYS A 54 -10.13 12.40 1.93
N GLY A 55 -11.01 12.57 2.91
CA GLY A 55 -12.46 12.57 2.73
C GLY A 55 -12.88 13.79 1.91
N GLN A 56 -13.45 13.55 0.74
CA GLN A 56 -14.06 14.59 -0.07
C GLN A 56 -15.54 14.64 0.31
N GLY A 57 -15.93 15.61 1.14
CA GLY A 57 -17.34 15.96 1.32
C GLY A 57 -17.94 16.53 0.03
N ILE A 58 -19.17 17.03 0.05
CA ILE A 58 -19.83 17.65 -1.11
C ILE A 58 -18.97 18.77 -1.74
N GLY A 59 -18.23 19.54 -0.92
CA GLY A 59 -17.28 20.56 -1.39
C GLY A 59 -16.00 20.00 -2.04
N GLY A 60 -15.65 18.75 -1.80
CA GLY A 60 -14.53 18.07 -2.46
C GLY A 60 -14.84 17.80 -3.93
N LEU A 61 -16.07 17.37 -4.24
CA LEU A 61 -16.51 17.11 -5.61
C LEU A 61 -16.37 18.35 -6.51
N LEU A 62 -16.68 19.53 -5.96
CA LEU A 62 -16.43 20.83 -6.60
C LEU A 62 -14.94 21.11 -6.78
N LYS A 63 -14.10 20.83 -5.77
CA LYS A 63 -12.63 21.00 -5.87
C LYS A 63 -12.00 20.07 -6.90
N ARG A 64 -12.49 18.83 -7.05
CA ARG A 64 -12.02 17.88 -8.08
C ARG A 64 -12.26 18.40 -9.49
N ALA A 65 -13.42 19.01 -9.74
CA ALA A 65 -13.73 19.60 -11.04
C ALA A 65 -12.78 20.76 -11.40
N VAL A 66 -12.25 21.48 -10.39
CA VAL A 66 -11.34 22.62 -10.60
C VAL A 66 -9.87 22.19 -10.64
N THR A 67 -9.47 21.24 -9.78
CA THR A 67 -8.06 20.82 -9.63
C THR A 67 -7.65 19.64 -10.51
N GLY A 68 -8.61 18.84 -10.99
CA GLY A 68 -8.35 17.66 -11.82
C GLY A 68 -7.77 16.45 -11.07
N GLU A 69 -7.54 16.54 -9.76
CA GLU A 69 -6.94 15.46 -8.95
C GLU A 69 -8.02 14.53 -8.37
N GLY A 70 -8.17 13.34 -8.96
CA GLY A 70 -9.11 12.28 -8.56
C GLY A 70 -8.52 11.18 -7.69
#